data_AF-A0A1H7KD24-F1
#
_entry.id   AF-A0A1H7KD24-F1
#
_cell.length_a   1.000
_cell.length_b   1.000
_cell.length_c   1.000
_cell.angle_alpha   90.00
_cell.angle_beta   90.00
_cell.angle_gamma   90.00
#
_symmetry.space_group_name_H-M   'P 1'
#
loop_
_entity.id
_entity.type
_entity.pdbx_description
1 polymer ?
#
loop_
_entity_poly.entity_id
_entity_poly.type
_entity_poly.pdbx_seq_one_letter_code
_entity_poly.pdbx_strand_id
1 'polypeptide(L)'
;MIIHTLGPENTDSYAAAQSLLQAEEDDIVGYPSFDTILHELERLKGDCVLFPVAFQSARKPYGWKEFNYDYWEKIELLQVFARKTKPMVLVKNRDRKMDSAMIHPATKIFLEKYLSKVNETLPITYTDSKFKAWTAFKNMGLKYTIISEDVFEKEKTDNYQIVERYEPQMVWCLYKIKAEEERDQ
;
A
#
# COMPACT_ATOMS: atom_id res chain seq x y z
N MET A 1 1.37 18.61 14.44
CA MET A 1 0.66 17.32 14.27
C MET A 1 1.63 16.30 13.71
N ILE A 2 1.75 15.13 14.33
CA ILE A 2 2.62 14.05 13.82
C ILE A 2 1.74 12.99 13.15
N ILE A 3 2.00 12.71 11.87
CA ILE A 3 1.27 11.69 11.09
C ILE A 3 2.19 10.49 10.84
N HIS A 4 1.81 9.34 11.38
CA HIS A 4 2.46 8.06 11.15
C HIS A 4 1.81 7.35 9.96
N THR A 5 2.61 7.01 8.95
CA THR A 5 2.10 6.36 7.73
C THR A 5 3.15 5.48 7.06
N LEU A 6 2.77 4.80 5.97
CA LEU A 6 3.71 4.00 5.19
C LEU A 6 4.72 4.92 4.49
N GLY A 7 6.00 4.62 4.70
CA GLY A 7 7.11 5.15 3.94
C GLY A 7 7.65 4.15 2.90
N PRO A 8 8.73 4.47 2.19
CA PRO A 8 9.46 5.75 2.23
C PRO A 8 8.70 6.90 1.55
N GLU A 9 9.33 8.09 1.44
CA GLU A 9 8.72 9.34 0.96
C GLU A 9 8.10 9.26 -0.44
N ASN A 10 8.54 8.29 -1.24
CA ASN A 10 8.03 8.07 -2.58
C ASN A 10 6.73 7.25 -2.63
N THR A 11 6.15 6.86 -1.50
CA THR A 11 4.88 6.11 -1.48
C THR A 11 3.67 7.03 -1.66
N ASP A 12 2.55 6.43 -2.08
CA ASP A 12 1.26 7.12 -2.12
C ASP A 12 0.82 7.63 -0.74
N SER A 13 1.12 6.85 0.30
CA SER A 13 0.73 7.16 1.68
C SER A 13 1.48 8.36 2.23
N TYR A 14 2.80 8.43 2.01
CA TYR A 14 3.58 9.60 2.40
C TYR A 14 3.12 10.86 1.67
N ALA A 15 2.90 10.76 0.35
CA ALA A 15 2.38 11.88 -0.43
C ALA A 15 0.97 12.32 0.01
N ALA A 16 0.13 11.39 0.48
CA ALA A 16 -1.19 11.71 1.05
C ALA A 16 -1.05 12.42 2.41
N ALA A 17 -0.13 11.97 3.28
CA ALA A 17 0.15 12.63 4.55
C ALA A 17 0.70 14.05 4.36
N GLN A 18 1.59 14.25 3.38
CA GLN A 18 2.13 15.59 3.05
C GLN A 18 1.04 16.60 2.71
N SER A 19 -0.06 16.17 2.08
CA SER A 19 -1.17 17.07 1.74
C SER A 19 -2.02 17.51 2.94
N LEU A 20 -1.76 16.95 4.13
CA LEU A 20 -2.47 17.26 5.37
C LEU A 20 -1.69 18.17 6.31
N LEU A 21 -0.38 18.36 6.09
CA LEU A 21 0.44 19.26 6.91
C LEU A 21 0.03 20.70 6.62
N GLN A 22 -0.18 21.49 7.67
CA GLN A 22 -0.60 22.89 7.59
C GLN A 22 0.36 23.83 8.33
N ALA A 23 0.98 23.36 9.40
CA ALA A 23 1.90 24.14 10.23
C ALA A 23 3.35 23.67 10.03
N GLU A 24 4.32 24.51 10.37
CA GLU A 24 5.75 24.17 10.27
C GLU A 24 6.16 23.08 11.27
N GLU A 25 5.44 22.96 12.40
CA GLU A 25 5.67 21.93 13.41
C GLU A 25 4.95 20.60 13.10
N ASP A 26 4.25 20.51 11.96
CA ASP A 26 3.67 19.26 11.49
C ASP A 26 4.75 18.35 10.87
N ASP A 27 4.71 17.05 11.18
CA ASP A 27 5.72 16.10 10.72
C ASP A 27 5.10 14.75 10.28
N ILE A 28 5.84 14.01 9.47
CA ILE A 28 5.46 12.69 8.95
C ILE A 28 6.51 11.67 9.31
N VAL A 29 6.09 10.66 10.08
CA VAL A 29 6.93 9.51 10.39
C VAL A 29 6.58 8.37 9.42
N GLY A 30 7.52 8.06 8.54
CA GLY A 30 7.39 7.00 7.54
C GLY A 30 7.85 5.64 8.07
N TYR A 31 6.96 4.64 8.02
CA TYR A 31 7.22 3.27 8.46
C TYR A 31 7.48 2.30 7.30
N PRO A 32 8.25 1.22 7.50
CA PRO A 32 8.51 0.23 6.45
C PRO A 32 7.27 -0.60 6.09
N SER A 33 6.26 -0.66 6.97
CA SER A 33 4.99 -1.33 6.70
C SER A 33 3.89 -0.79 7.62
N PHE A 34 2.64 -0.91 7.18
CA PHE A 34 1.48 -0.65 8.04
C PHE A 34 1.42 -1.63 9.23
N ASP A 35 1.87 -2.88 9.05
CA ASP A 35 1.97 -3.85 10.14
C ASP A 35 2.87 -3.33 11.28
N THR A 36 3.96 -2.62 10.95
CA THR A 36 4.83 -1.99 11.96
C THR A 36 4.10 -0.91 12.75
N ILE A 37 3.30 -0.07 12.09
CA ILE A 37 2.49 0.95 12.76
C ILE A 37 1.50 0.29 13.73
N LEU A 38 0.82 -0.77 13.30
CA LEU A 38 -0.11 -1.51 14.16
C LEU A 38 0.57 -2.12 15.39
N HIS A 39 1.81 -2.58 15.26
CA HIS A 39 2.59 -3.10 16.40
C HIS A 39 3.00 -2.02 17.39
N GLU A 40 3.12 -0.77 16.95
CA GLU A 40 3.56 0.36 17.78
C GLU A 40 2.41 1.25 18.26
N LEU A 41 1.17 1.00 17.84
CA LEU A 41 0.04 1.92 17.98
C LEU A 41 -0.16 2.48 19.39
N GLU A 42 0.03 1.67 20.44
CA GLU A 42 -0.09 2.10 21.84
C GLU A 42 0.97 3.13 22.26
N ARG A 43 2.13 3.14 21.61
CA ARG A 43 3.20 4.13 21.83
C ARG A 43 2.96 5.44 21.09
N LEU A 44 2.01 5.45 20.16
CA LEU A 44 1.70 6.59 19.29
C LEU A 44 0.49 7.39 19.82
N LYS A 45 0.12 7.21 21.09
CA LYS A 45 -0.98 7.96 21.74
C LYS A 45 -0.74 9.46 21.62
N GLY A 46 -1.78 10.19 21.24
CA GLY A 46 -1.68 11.63 21.00
C GLY A 46 -1.18 11.99 19.60
N ASP A 47 -0.71 11.04 18.78
CA ASP A 47 -0.36 11.29 17.38
C ASP A 47 -1.48 10.83 16.43
N CYS A 48 -1.28 11.03 15.13
CA CYS A 48 -2.19 10.61 14.09
C CYS A 48 -1.63 9.44 13.28
N VAL A 49 -2.50 8.58 12.76
CA VAL A 49 -2.16 7.57 11.75
C VAL A 49 -2.99 7.77 10.50
N LEU A 50 -2.35 7.60 9.34
CA LEU A 50 -3.01 7.70 8.04
C LEU A 50 -3.00 6.35 7.33
N PHE A 51 -4.21 5.81 7.10
CA PHE A 51 -4.41 4.54 6.39
C PHE A 51 -5.23 4.74 5.11
N PRO A 52 -4.86 4.06 4.00
CA PRO A 52 -5.76 3.89 2.86
C PRO A 52 -6.80 2.83 3.21
N VAL A 53 -8.02 2.99 2.71
CA VAL A 53 -9.11 2.00 2.88
C VAL A 53 -8.75 0.66 2.24
N ALA A 54 -7.88 0.65 1.22
CA ALA A 54 -7.36 -0.56 0.59
C ALA A 54 -6.19 -1.21 1.35
N PHE A 55 -5.84 -0.73 2.56
CA PHE A 55 -4.82 -1.37 3.37
C PHE A 55 -5.17 -2.84 3.62
N GLN A 56 -4.21 -3.72 3.31
CA GLN A 56 -4.23 -5.14 3.61
C GLN A 56 -2.84 -5.53 4.12
N SER A 57 -2.79 -6.21 5.26
CA SER A 57 -1.58 -6.82 5.80
C SER A 57 -1.06 -7.89 4.84
N ALA A 58 0.26 -7.96 4.71
CA ALA A 58 0.93 -9.05 4.00
C ALA A 58 1.14 -10.30 4.88
N ARG A 59 0.94 -10.18 6.21
CA ARG A 59 1.29 -11.20 7.21
C ARG A 59 0.08 -11.98 7.74
N LYS A 60 -1.09 -11.35 7.79
CA LYS A 60 -2.32 -11.92 8.35
C LYS A 60 -3.55 -11.45 7.56
N PRO A 61 -4.70 -12.16 7.65
CA PRO A 61 -5.96 -11.71 7.06
C PRO A 61 -6.53 -10.51 7.82
N TYR A 62 -5.88 -9.36 7.67
CA TYR A 62 -6.16 -8.12 8.39
C TYR A 62 -6.04 -6.95 7.43
N GLY A 63 -6.96 -6.00 7.48
CA GLY A 63 -6.90 -4.79 6.67
C GLY A 63 -7.50 -3.60 7.40
N TRP A 64 -7.83 -2.56 6.62
CA TRP A 64 -8.43 -1.33 7.15
C TRP A 64 -9.73 -1.60 7.92
N LYS A 65 -10.56 -2.53 7.42
CA LYS A 65 -11.84 -2.87 8.05
C LYS A 65 -11.62 -3.40 9.47
N GLU A 66 -10.75 -4.39 9.63
CA GLU A 66 -10.41 -4.96 10.94
C GLU A 66 -9.79 -3.89 11.85
N PHE A 67 -8.85 -3.08 11.35
CA PHE A 67 -8.28 -1.96 12.12
C PHE A 67 -9.35 -1.01 12.65
N ASN A 68 -10.26 -0.56 11.77
CA ASN A 68 -11.30 0.39 12.10
C ASN A 68 -12.25 -0.15 13.18
N TYR A 69 -12.56 -1.45 13.15
CA TYR A 69 -13.42 -2.08 14.15
C TYR A 69 -12.70 -2.48 15.44
N ASP A 70 -11.45 -2.92 15.39
CA ASP A 70 -10.73 -3.36 16.59
C ASP A 70 -10.31 -2.18 17.47
N TYR A 71 -10.02 -1.03 16.85
CA TYR A 71 -9.50 0.15 17.52
C TYR A 71 -10.53 1.28 17.66
N TRP A 72 -11.81 1.05 17.33
CA TRP A 72 -12.84 2.11 17.26
C TRP A 72 -12.98 2.96 18.54
N GLU A 73 -12.72 2.38 19.73
CA GLU A 73 -12.73 3.14 21.00
C GLU A 73 -11.43 3.90 21.26
N LYS A 74 -10.32 3.46 20.67
CA LYS A 74 -8.95 3.98 20.87
C LYS A 74 -8.54 5.02 19.85
N ILE A 75 -9.28 5.15 18.76
CA ILE A 75 -9.00 6.11 17.69
C ILE A 75 -10.22 7.00 17.42
N GLU A 76 -9.97 8.17 16.85
CA GLU A 76 -11.00 9.08 16.37
C GLU A 76 -10.74 9.38 14.89
N LEU A 77 -11.75 9.19 14.05
CA LEU A 77 -11.64 9.51 12.63
C LEU A 77 -11.75 11.03 12.43
N LEU A 78 -10.63 11.68 12.09
CA LEU A 78 -10.58 13.12 11.92
C LEU A 78 -10.99 13.57 10.51
N GLN A 79 -10.52 12.85 9.50
CA GLN A 79 -10.71 13.26 8.10
C GLN A 79 -10.75 12.06 7.15
N VAL A 80 -11.61 12.17 6.13
CA VAL A 80 -11.68 11.25 5.00
C VAL A 80 -11.53 12.03 3.71
N PHE A 81 -10.66 11.58 2.82
CA PHE A 81 -10.45 12.22 1.53
C PHE A 81 -10.07 11.20 0.46
N ALA A 82 -10.17 11.58 -0.80
CA ALA A 82 -9.80 10.74 -1.93
C ALA A 82 -8.68 11.37 -2.74
N ARG A 83 -7.71 10.56 -3.18
CA ARG A 83 -6.64 10.96 -4.08
C ARG A 83 -6.32 9.84 -5.06
N LYS A 84 -5.97 10.18 -6.30
CA LYS A 84 -5.41 9.19 -7.22
C LYS A 84 -4.11 8.63 -6.66
N THR A 85 -3.92 7.32 -6.78
CA THR A 85 -2.60 6.73 -6.56
C THR A 85 -1.66 7.14 -7.68
N LYS A 86 -0.36 7.00 -7.45
CA LYS A 86 0.64 6.94 -8.51
C LYS A 86 0.21 5.89 -9.54
N PRO A 87 0.43 6.17 -10.83
CA PRO A 87 0.20 5.18 -11.87
C PRO A 87 1.00 3.91 -11.60
N MET A 88 0.37 2.78 -11.86
CA MET A 88 1.01 1.46 -11.80
C MET A 88 0.67 0.67 -13.04
N VAL A 89 1.55 -0.24 -13.41
CA VAL A 89 1.46 -1.01 -14.64
C VAL A 89 1.48 -2.50 -14.34
N LEU A 90 0.64 -3.26 -15.05
CA LEU A 90 0.78 -4.71 -15.14
C LEU A 90 1.81 -5.02 -16.22
N VAL A 91 2.90 -5.66 -15.81
CA VAL A 91 4.01 -5.99 -16.69
C VAL A 91 3.95 -7.48 -17.02
N LYS A 92 4.07 -7.80 -18.31
CA LYS A 92 4.24 -9.15 -18.84
C LYS A 92 5.70 -9.37 -19.24
N ASN A 93 6.29 -10.47 -18.78
CA ASN A 93 7.58 -10.94 -19.28
C ASN A 93 7.36 -11.83 -20.51
N ARG A 94 7.89 -11.41 -21.66
CA ARG A 94 7.83 -12.19 -22.91
C ARG A 94 8.74 -13.43 -22.84
N ASP A 95 9.85 -13.33 -22.11
CA ASP A 95 10.86 -14.38 -21.93
C ASP A 95 10.78 -15.03 -20.56
N ARG A 96 9.56 -15.16 -20.04
CA ARG A 96 9.31 -15.78 -18.73
C ARG A 96 9.91 -17.20 -18.66
N LYS A 97 10.43 -17.54 -17.48
CA LYS A 97 10.85 -18.89 -17.09
C LYS A 97 9.77 -19.61 -16.30
N MET A 98 8.87 -18.87 -15.66
CA MET A 98 7.79 -19.41 -14.82
C MET A 98 6.45 -18.82 -15.24
N ASP A 99 5.45 -19.68 -15.46
CA ASP A 99 4.05 -19.30 -15.64
C ASP A 99 3.39 -19.02 -14.28
N SER A 100 3.92 -18.03 -13.56
CA SER A 100 3.40 -17.57 -12.26
C SER A 100 3.56 -16.06 -12.11
N ALA A 101 2.91 -15.51 -11.09
CA ALA A 101 2.96 -14.10 -10.77
C ALA A 101 3.32 -13.88 -9.30
N MET A 102 3.97 -12.74 -9.03
CA MET A 102 4.15 -12.22 -7.69
C MET A 102 3.71 -10.76 -7.65
N ILE A 103 2.87 -10.41 -6.69
CA ILE A 103 2.31 -9.05 -6.52
C ILE A 103 2.13 -8.68 -5.05
N HIS A 104 1.81 -7.42 -4.77
CA HIS A 104 1.31 -7.03 -3.45
C HIS A 104 -0.17 -7.42 -3.29
N PRO A 105 -0.63 -7.87 -2.10
CA PRO A 105 -2.04 -8.25 -1.88
C PRO A 105 -3.06 -7.19 -2.30
N ALA A 106 -2.79 -5.92 -2.01
CA ALA A 106 -3.71 -4.81 -2.34
C ALA A 106 -3.96 -4.62 -3.85
N THR A 107 -3.10 -5.16 -4.72
CA THR A 107 -3.25 -5.06 -6.18
C THR A 107 -3.81 -6.33 -6.83
N LYS A 108 -4.19 -7.33 -6.03
CA LYS A 108 -4.73 -8.62 -6.48
C LYS A 108 -5.88 -8.47 -7.47
N ILE A 109 -6.83 -7.60 -7.15
CA ILE A 109 -8.01 -7.34 -7.98
C ILE A 109 -7.67 -6.93 -9.41
N PHE A 110 -6.56 -6.21 -9.62
CA PHE A 110 -6.14 -5.77 -10.96
C PHE A 110 -5.60 -6.93 -11.78
N LEU A 111 -4.76 -7.79 -11.19
CA LEU A 111 -4.24 -8.97 -11.86
C LEU A 111 -5.38 -9.94 -12.21
N GLU A 112 -6.28 -10.22 -11.27
CA GLU A 112 -7.41 -11.15 -11.50
C GLU A 112 -8.35 -10.67 -12.61
N LYS A 113 -8.66 -9.37 -12.65
CA LYS A 113 -9.44 -8.78 -13.74
C LYS A 113 -8.78 -8.97 -15.10
N TYR A 114 -7.47 -8.75 -15.19
CA TYR A 114 -6.73 -8.97 -16.42
C TYR A 114 -6.71 -10.45 -16.82
N LEU A 115 -6.41 -11.35 -15.88
CA LEU A 115 -6.38 -12.79 -16.13
C LEU A 115 -7.73 -13.33 -16.62
N SER A 116 -8.83 -12.87 -16.02
CA SER A 116 -10.19 -13.19 -16.49
C SER A 116 -10.43 -12.65 -17.91
N LYS A 117 -10.01 -11.41 -18.21
CA LYS A 117 -10.13 -10.79 -19.54
C LYS A 117 -9.39 -11.58 -20.63
N VAL A 118 -8.25 -12.19 -20.31
CA VAL A 118 -7.46 -13.00 -21.26
C VAL A 118 -7.71 -14.51 -21.14
N ASN A 119 -8.68 -14.93 -20.32
CA ASN A 119 -8.99 -16.34 -20.04
C ASN A 119 -7.77 -17.17 -19.64
N GLU A 120 -6.97 -16.64 -18.71
CA GLU A 120 -5.75 -17.28 -18.22
C GLU A 120 -5.84 -17.56 -16.72
N THR A 121 -5.23 -18.66 -16.26
CA THR A 121 -5.11 -19.00 -14.84
C THR A 121 -3.67 -19.39 -14.53
N LEU A 122 -3.13 -18.85 -13.44
CA LEU A 122 -1.76 -19.12 -12.99
C LEU A 122 -1.63 -18.99 -11.47
N PRO A 123 -0.58 -19.57 -10.85
CA PRO A 123 -0.28 -19.36 -9.44
C PRO A 123 0.12 -17.92 -9.14
N ILE A 124 -0.52 -17.32 -8.14
CA ILE A 124 -0.21 -15.96 -7.64
C ILE A 124 0.39 -16.07 -6.24
N THR A 125 1.56 -15.47 -6.05
CA THR A 125 2.24 -15.34 -4.75
C THR A 125 2.24 -13.88 -4.30
N TYR A 126 2.30 -13.67 -2.99
CA TYR A 126 2.23 -12.33 -2.39
C TYR A 126 3.52 -11.93 -1.68
N THR A 127 3.77 -10.63 -1.61
CA THR A 127 4.91 -10.05 -0.88
C THR A 127 4.56 -8.66 -0.33
N ASP A 128 5.38 -8.17 0.60
CA ASP A 128 5.11 -6.94 1.38
C ASP A 128 5.15 -5.65 0.57
N SER A 129 5.71 -5.67 -0.65
CA SER A 129 5.75 -4.46 -1.49
C SER A 129 5.78 -4.76 -2.98
N LYS A 130 5.28 -3.81 -3.78
CA LYS A 130 5.39 -3.86 -5.25
C LYS A 130 6.85 -3.98 -5.69
N PHE A 131 7.79 -3.31 -4.99
CA PHE A 131 9.21 -3.38 -5.31
C PHE A 131 9.79 -4.79 -5.08
N LYS A 132 9.46 -5.46 -3.96
CA LYS A 132 9.86 -6.86 -3.74
C LYS A 132 9.30 -7.78 -4.83
N ALA A 133 8.05 -7.55 -5.25
CA ALA A 133 7.42 -8.30 -6.33
C ALA A 133 8.14 -8.10 -7.67
N TRP A 134 8.54 -6.86 -7.97
CA TRP A 134 9.33 -6.51 -9.14
C TRP A 134 10.72 -7.15 -9.14
N THR A 135 11.42 -7.16 -7.99
CA THR A 135 12.71 -7.86 -7.86
C THR A 135 12.57 -9.36 -8.12
N ALA A 136 11.56 -10.01 -7.53
CA ALA A 136 11.29 -11.43 -7.76
C ALA A 136 10.91 -11.72 -9.23
N PHE A 137 10.08 -10.86 -9.83
CA PHE A 137 9.72 -10.94 -11.25
C PHE A 137 10.93 -11.00 -12.16
N LYS A 138 11.90 -10.10 -11.96
CA LYS A 138 13.15 -10.08 -12.72
C LYS A 138 14.03 -11.30 -12.44
N ASN A 139 14.27 -11.62 -11.16
CA ASN A 139 15.23 -12.65 -10.76
C ASN A 139 14.76 -14.07 -11.08
N MET A 140 13.46 -14.33 -10.90
CA MET A 140 12.87 -15.66 -11.13
C MET A 140 12.33 -15.82 -12.55
N GLY A 141 12.24 -14.73 -13.34
CA GLY A 141 11.64 -14.76 -14.66
C GLY A 141 10.14 -15.08 -14.61
N LEU A 142 9.41 -14.40 -13.72
CA LEU A 142 7.96 -14.59 -13.57
C LEU A 142 7.21 -14.01 -14.78
N LYS A 143 5.98 -14.47 -15.01
CA LYS A 143 5.15 -14.04 -16.13
C LYS A 143 4.58 -12.65 -15.93
N TYR A 144 4.06 -12.38 -14.74
CA TYR A 144 3.37 -11.12 -14.43
C TYR A 144 3.80 -10.54 -13.08
N THR A 145 3.80 -9.21 -13.02
CA THR A 145 3.87 -8.45 -11.78
C THR A 145 3.23 -7.07 -11.94
N ILE A 146 2.94 -6.40 -10.84
CA ILE A 146 2.43 -5.03 -10.82
C ILE A 146 3.44 -4.15 -10.09
N ILE A 147 3.85 -3.07 -10.74
CA ILE A 147 4.84 -2.13 -10.21
C ILE A 147 4.41 -0.69 -10.52
N SER A 148 4.92 0.28 -9.77
CA SER A 148 4.74 1.71 -10.08
C SER A 148 5.36 2.03 -11.45
N GLU A 149 4.68 2.88 -12.23
CA GLU A 149 5.08 3.24 -13.60
C GLU A 149 6.47 3.89 -13.63
N ASP A 150 6.80 4.74 -12.66
CA ASP A 150 8.11 5.40 -12.53
C ASP A 150 9.27 4.43 -12.29
N VAL A 151 9.03 3.36 -11.52
CA VAL A 151 10.02 2.28 -11.31
C VAL A 151 10.16 1.45 -12.58
N PHE A 152 9.06 1.11 -13.25
CA PHE A 152 9.11 0.39 -14.52
C PHE A 152 9.90 1.16 -15.57
N GLU A 153 9.62 2.46 -15.76
CA GLU A 153 10.29 3.28 -16.77
C GLU A 153 11.80 3.36 -16.57
N LYS A 154 12.27 3.32 -15.32
CA LYS A 154 13.71 3.33 -14.98
C LYS A 154 14.41 2.00 -15.22
N GLU A 155 13.69 0.88 -15.10
CA GLU A 155 14.28 -0.46 -15.04
C GLU A 155 13.81 -1.39 -16.18
N LYS A 156 13.01 -0.90 -17.11
CA LYS A 156 12.45 -1.71 -18.21
C LYS A 156 13.54 -2.21 -19.16
N THR A 157 13.25 -3.37 -19.75
CA THR A 157 14.00 -3.97 -20.85
C THR A 157 13.04 -4.31 -21.98
N ASP A 158 13.55 -4.57 -23.19
CA ASP A 158 12.74 -4.82 -24.38
C ASP A 158 11.81 -6.05 -24.26
N ASN A 159 12.13 -6.97 -23.36
CA ASN A 159 11.39 -8.21 -23.16
C ASN A 159 10.21 -8.03 -22.19
N TYR A 160 10.07 -6.85 -21.59
CA TYR A 160 8.96 -6.49 -20.72
C TYR A 160 7.94 -5.64 -21.45
N GLN A 161 6.67 -6.03 -21.32
CA GLN A 161 5.55 -5.35 -21.95
C GLN A 161 4.54 -4.89 -20.90
N ILE A 162 4.16 -3.62 -20.95
CA ILE A 162 2.97 -3.14 -20.25
C ILE A 162 1.74 -3.72 -20.96
N VAL A 163 0.91 -4.46 -20.23
CA VAL A 163 -0.35 -5.01 -20.75
C VAL A 163 -1.59 -4.27 -20.23
N GLU A 164 -1.47 -3.61 -19.08
CA GLU A 164 -2.51 -2.73 -18.52
C GLU A 164 -1.84 -1.62 -17.69
N ARG A 165 -2.50 -0.46 -17.60
CA ARG A 165 -2.11 0.68 -16.77
C ARG A 165 -3.26 1.05 -15.83
N TYR A 166 -2.97 1.27 -14.56
CA TYR A 166 -3.94 1.58 -13.52
C TYR A 166 -3.59 2.85 -12.77
N GLU A 167 -4.61 3.66 -12.50
CA GLU A 167 -4.49 4.90 -11.71
C GLU A 167 -5.77 5.12 -10.88
N PRO A 168 -6.11 4.16 -9.99
CA PRO A 168 -7.35 4.24 -9.22
C PRO A 168 -7.36 5.44 -8.28
N GLN A 169 -8.56 5.91 -7.93
CA GLN A 169 -8.73 6.74 -6.75
C GLN A 169 -8.66 5.87 -5.49
N MET A 170 -7.93 6.35 -4.49
CA MET A 170 -7.79 5.75 -3.18
C MET A 170 -8.46 6.64 -2.15
N VAL A 171 -9.25 6.04 -1.26
CA VAL A 171 -9.82 6.71 -0.09
C VAL A 171 -8.83 6.57 1.07
N TRP A 172 -8.61 7.67 1.77
CA TRP A 172 -7.69 7.79 2.90
C TRP A 172 -8.46 8.22 4.14
N CYS A 173 -8.07 7.65 5.28
CA CYS A 173 -8.66 7.93 6.58
C CYS A 173 -7.54 8.36 7.53
N LEU A 174 -7.60 9.61 8.01
CA LEU A 174 -6.74 10.14 9.05
C LEU A 174 -7.42 9.89 10.40
N TYR A 175 -6.72 9.18 11.28
CA TYR A 175 -7.19 8.92 12.64
C TYR A 175 -6.28 9.59 13.66
N LYS A 176 -6.86 10.16 14.70
CA LYS A 176 -6.16 10.49 15.95
C LYS A 176 -6.12 9.26 16.83
N ILE A 177 -4.98 8.96 17.44
CA ILE A 177 -4.88 7.94 18.49
C ILE A 177 -5.15 8.65 19.82
N LYS A 178 -6.21 8.23 20.52
CA LYS A 178 -6.61 8.87 21.78
C LYS A 178 -5.51 8.70 22.82
N ALA A 179 -5.22 9.78 23.55
CA ALA A 179 -4.48 9.66 24.81
C ALA A 179 -5.36 8.91 25.82
N GLU A 180 -4.76 8.23 26.80
CA GLU A 180 -5.55 7.76 27.95
C GLU A 180 -6.19 8.97 28.61
N GLU A 181 -7.51 8.89 28.84
CA GLU A 181 -8.14 9.81 29.78
C GLU A 181 -7.47 9.58 31.14
N GLU A 182 -6.90 10.64 31.72
CA GLU A 182 -6.61 10.64 33.15
C GLU A 182 -7.94 10.32 33.84
N ARG A 183 -8.09 9.09 34.31
CA ARG A 183 -9.19 8.75 35.21
C ARG A 183 -8.91 9.54 36.47
N ASP A 184 -9.55 10.71 36.59
CA ASP A 184 -9.71 11.41 37.85
C ASP A 184 -10.18 10.37 38.88
N GLN A 185 -9.28 10.01 39.80
CA GLN A 185 -9.55 9.15 40.94
C GLN A 185 -10.31 9.92 42.01
#